data_AF-A0A6J5DIM3-F1
#
_entry.id   AF-A0A6J5DIM3-F1
#
_cell.length_a   1.000
_cell.length_b   1.000
_cell.length_c   1.000
_cell.angle_alpha   90.00
_cell.angle_beta   90.00
_cell.angle_gamma   90.00
#
_symmetry.space_group_name_H-M   'P 1'
#
loop_
_entity.id
_entity.type
_entity.pdbx_description
1 polymer ?
#
loop_
_entity_poly.entity_id
_entity_poly.type
_entity_poly.pdbx_seq_one_letter_code
_entity_poly.pdbx_strand_id
1 'polypeptide(L)'
;MPQPQPHPVETHIQIVWAFVRLVMLKRVLHEVLPNTRVDFWRIMQGASLDYGLIEWCKVFGNYHDDTHWTKLVPSNRHDDFRKGLHAAVGRSADEWDAYHTEMKEYRDQLAAHHDLTATLDNFPSFDAALEAAYFYYADFLYPTWVADHPNTRYPADMKAFAVGYRDDLLKIGNVAAQATKQFES
;
A
#
# COMPACT_ATOMS: atom_id res chain seq x y z
N MET A 1 -12.41 -22.31 22.17
CA MET A 1 -12.13 -20.92 22.60
C MET A 1 -12.20 -20.05 21.36
N PRO A 2 -13.00 -18.98 21.31
CA PRO A 2 -12.92 -18.01 20.22
C PRO A 2 -11.50 -17.44 20.19
N GLN A 3 -10.90 -17.32 18.99
CA GLN A 3 -9.63 -16.61 18.87
C GLN A 3 -9.83 -15.16 19.35
N PRO A 4 -8.86 -14.57 20.07
CA PRO A 4 -8.94 -13.17 20.44
C PRO A 4 -9.09 -12.34 19.16
N GLN A 5 -10.06 -11.42 19.18
CA GLN A 5 -10.25 -10.48 18.07
C GLN A 5 -8.93 -9.72 17.85
N PRO A 6 -8.47 -9.54 16.61
CA PRO A 6 -7.23 -8.84 16.35
C PRO A 6 -7.30 -7.40 16.89
N HIS A 7 -6.21 -6.92 17.50
CA HIS A 7 -6.17 -5.56 18.05
C HIS A 7 -6.35 -4.54 16.91
N PRO A 8 -7.31 -3.59 16.98
CA PRO A 8 -7.63 -2.72 15.84
C PRO A 8 -6.42 -1.94 15.29
N VAL A 9 -5.59 -1.38 16.18
CA VAL A 9 -4.35 -0.68 15.76
C VAL A 9 -3.38 -1.63 15.05
N GLU A 10 -3.24 -2.86 15.53
CA GLU A 10 -2.35 -3.84 14.90
C GLU A 10 -2.86 -4.24 13.52
N THR A 11 -4.17 -4.42 13.37
CA THR A 11 -4.80 -4.69 12.07
C THR A 11 -4.44 -3.61 11.06
N HIS A 12 -4.56 -2.32 11.42
CA HIS A 12 -4.18 -1.24 10.51
C HIS A 12 -2.67 -1.20 10.24
N ILE A 13 -1.82 -1.48 11.23
CA ILE A 13 -0.37 -1.62 11.02
C ILE A 13 -0.10 -2.73 9.99
N GLN A 14 -0.75 -3.88 10.12
CA GLN A 14 -0.57 -5.01 9.20
C GLN A 14 -1.03 -4.67 7.78
N ILE A 15 -2.15 -3.96 7.63
CA ILE A 15 -2.66 -3.48 6.34
C ILE A 15 -1.66 -2.51 5.70
N VAL A 16 -1.24 -1.46 6.43
CA VAL A 16 -0.24 -0.49 5.95
C VAL A 16 1.07 -1.18 5.58
N TRP A 17 1.53 -2.13 6.39
CA TRP A 17 2.77 -2.85 6.14
C TRP A 17 2.67 -3.82 4.96
N ALA A 18 1.50 -4.44 4.74
CA ALA A 18 1.24 -5.23 3.54
C ALA A 18 1.26 -4.35 2.29
N PHE A 19 0.53 -3.22 2.30
CA PHE A 19 0.53 -2.23 1.23
C PHE A 19 1.95 -1.80 0.84
N VAL A 20 2.75 -1.32 1.79
CA VAL A 20 4.12 -0.85 1.52
C VAL A 20 4.97 -1.93 0.87
N ARG A 21 4.92 -3.18 1.38
CA ARG A 21 5.70 -4.28 0.82
C ARG A 21 5.25 -4.67 -0.59
N LEU A 22 3.94 -4.68 -0.86
CA LEU A 22 3.38 -5.00 -2.17
C LEU A 22 3.76 -3.94 -3.22
N VAL A 23 3.70 -2.65 -2.86
CA VAL A 23 4.15 -1.57 -3.77
C VAL A 23 5.65 -1.66 -4.03
N MET A 24 6.48 -1.91 -3.01
CA MET A 24 7.92 -2.10 -3.22
C MET A 24 8.21 -3.30 -4.12
N LEU A 25 7.51 -4.42 -3.91
CA LEU A 25 7.62 -5.61 -4.76
C LEU A 25 7.25 -5.29 -6.21
N LYS A 26 6.11 -4.63 -6.44
CA LYS A 26 5.70 -4.21 -7.79
C LYS A 26 6.77 -3.35 -8.48
N ARG A 27 7.30 -2.35 -7.78
CA ARG A 27 8.32 -1.43 -8.32
C ARG A 27 9.58 -2.19 -8.71
N VAL A 28 10.09 -3.04 -7.82
CA VAL A 28 11.30 -3.83 -8.09
C VAL A 28 11.10 -4.82 -9.23
N LEU A 29 9.98 -5.55 -9.24
CA LEU A 29 9.71 -6.49 -10.33
C LEU A 29 9.60 -5.78 -11.68
N HIS A 30 8.97 -4.61 -11.72
CA HIS A 30 8.90 -3.82 -12.94
C HIS A 30 10.27 -3.27 -13.38
N GLU A 31 11.12 -2.88 -12.43
CA GLU A 31 12.47 -2.39 -12.73
C GLU A 31 13.39 -3.49 -13.28
N VAL A 32 13.36 -4.67 -12.66
CA VAL A 32 14.22 -5.79 -13.07
C VAL A 32 13.68 -6.50 -14.32
N LEU A 33 12.35 -6.55 -14.48
CA LEU A 33 11.65 -7.31 -15.52
C LEU A 33 10.53 -6.47 -16.19
N PRO A 34 10.86 -5.33 -16.83
CA PRO A 34 9.85 -4.39 -17.34
C PRO A 34 8.96 -4.97 -18.43
N ASN A 35 9.51 -5.87 -19.25
CA ASN A 35 8.85 -6.44 -20.44
C ASN A 35 8.86 -7.98 -20.45
N THR A 36 8.85 -8.59 -19.28
CA THR A 36 8.89 -10.06 -19.16
C THR A 36 7.75 -10.73 -19.93
N ARG A 37 8.09 -11.83 -20.61
CA ARG A 37 7.13 -12.69 -21.30
C ARG A 37 6.64 -13.86 -20.46
N VAL A 38 7.28 -14.09 -19.33
CA VAL A 38 6.98 -15.21 -18.43
C VAL A 38 5.75 -14.85 -17.59
N ASP A 39 4.68 -15.63 -17.75
CA ASP A 39 3.42 -15.38 -17.05
C ASP A 39 3.56 -15.39 -15.53
N PHE A 40 4.45 -16.21 -14.98
CA PHE A 40 4.78 -16.19 -13.55
C PHE A 40 5.16 -14.77 -13.06
N TRP A 41 6.04 -14.08 -13.78
CA TRP A 41 6.46 -12.72 -13.43
C TRP A 41 5.35 -11.69 -13.67
N ARG A 42 4.60 -11.82 -14.78
CA ARG A 42 3.46 -10.94 -15.09
C ARG A 42 2.37 -11.01 -14.02
N ILE A 43 2.00 -12.22 -13.61
CA ILE A 43 0.99 -12.47 -12.57
C ILE A 43 1.44 -11.85 -11.25
N MET A 44 2.70 -12.07 -10.84
CA MET A 44 3.20 -11.47 -9.60
C MET A 44 3.23 -9.94 -9.65
N GLN A 45 3.58 -9.34 -10.80
CA GLN A 45 3.49 -7.90 -10.97
C GLN A 45 2.05 -7.40 -10.86
N GLY A 46 1.11 -8.00 -11.62
CA GLY A 46 -0.31 -7.61 -11.56
C GLY A 46 -0.88 -7.76 -10.16
N ALA A 47 -0.72 -8.95 -9.55
CA ALA A 47 -1.21 -9.21 -8.21
C ALA A 47 -0.61 -8.26 -7.15
N SER A 48 0.68 -7.95 -7.22
CA SER A 48 1.30 -7.02 -6.25
C SER A 48 0.70 -5.61 -6.36
N LEU A 49 0.35 -5.18 -7.57
CA LEU A 49 -0.32 -3.90 -7.81
C LEU A 49 -1.75 -3.94 -7.25
N ASP A 50 -2.53 -4.95 -7.63
CA ASP A 50 -3.95 -5.05 -7.29
C ASP A 50 -4.16 -5.20 -5.78
N TYR A 51 -3.41 -6.13 -5.15
CA TYR A 51 -3.46 -6.30 -3.71
C TYR A 51 -2.93 -5.07 -2.97
N GLY A 52 -1.89 -4.41 -3.48
CA GLY A 52 -1.39 -3.16 -2.90
C GLY A 52 -2.50 -2.10 -2.85
N LEU A 53 -3.19 -1.88 -3.96
CA LEU A 53 -4.31 -0.95 -4.01
C LEU A 53 -5.43 -1.34 -3.05
N ILE A 54 -5.81 -2.62 -2.99
CA ILE A 54 -6.84 -3.12 -2.08
C ILE A 54 -6.47 -2.82 -0.62
N GLU A 55 -5.25 -3.13 -0.20
CA GLU A 55 -4.79 -2.84 1.17
C GLU A 55 -4.82 -1.34 1.48
N TRP A 56 -4.41 -0.49 0.54
CA TRP A 56 -4.50 0.95 0.72
C TRP A 56 -5.96 1.44 0.84
N CYS A 57 -6.84 0.94 -0.04
CA CYS A 57 -8.26 1.29 -0.04
C CYS A 57 -9.00 0.83 1.23
N LYS A 58 -8.56 -0.22 1.92
CA LYS A 58 -9.12 -0.60 3.23
C LYS A 58 -8.99 0.51 4.27
N VAL A 59 -7.89 1.28 4.21
CA VAL A 59 -7.58 2.33 5.19
C VAL A 59 -8.05 3.70 4.73
N PHE A 60 -7.86 4.00 3.45
CA PHE A 60 -8.11 5.33 2.91
C PHE A 60 -9.34 5.40 2.01
N GLY A 61 -9.90 4.28 1.56
CA GLY A 61 -10.92 4.22 0.51
C GLY A 61 -12.30 4.74 0.93
N ASN A 62 -13.13 3.91 1.57
CA ASN A 62 -14.48 4.31 1.99
C ASN A 62 -14.54 4.50 3.50
N TYR A 63 -15.08 5.64 3.95
CA TYR A 63 -15.21 5.94 5.38
C TYR A 63 -16.16 5.00 6.13
N HIS A 64 -17.00 4.26 5.40
CA HIS A 64 -17.85 3.22 5.96
C HIS A 64 -17.09 1.94 6.31
N ASP A 65 -15.92 1.69 5.71
CA ASP A 65 -15.14 0.49 5.95
C ASP A 65 -14.67 0.44 7.42
N ASP A 66 -14.75 -0.74 8.04
CA ASP A 66 -14.38 -0.94 9.45
C ASP A 66 -12.91 -0.64 9.74
N THR A 67 -12.08 -0.70 8.70
CA THR A 67 -10.64 -0.41 8.73
C THR A 67 -10.28 0.99 8.23
N HIS A 68 -11.25 1.86 7.98
CA HIS A 68 -10.95 3.22 7.56
C HIS A 68 -10.22 3.99 8.67
N TRP A 69 -9.26 4.86 8.34
CA TRP A 69 -8.44 5.56 9.35
C TRP A 69 -9.28 6.36 10.36
N THR A 70 -10.45 6.88 9.97
CA THR A 70 -11.36 7.62 10.86
C THR A 70 -11.96 6.76 11.98
N LYS A 71 -11.90 5.44 11.87
CA LYS A 71 -12.37 4.50 12.90
C LYS A 71 -11.39 4.42 14.07
N LEU A 72 -10.11 4.71 13.85
CA LEU A 72 -9.09 4.68 14.89
C LEU A 72 -8.65 6.07 15.33
N VAL A 73 -8.44 6.99 14.39
CA VAL A 73 -8.09 8.36 14.74
C VAL A 73 -9.28 9.00 15.46
N PRO A 74 -9.12 9.57 16.67
CA PRO A 74 -10.20 10.24 17.39
C PRO A 74 -10.87 11.33 16.54
N SER A 75 -12.20 11.42 16.61
CA SER A 75 -12.99 12.35 15.78
C SER A 75 -12.59 13.82 15.95
N ASN A 76 -12.20 14.22 17.15
CA ASN A 76 -11.69 15.56 17.45
C ASN A 76 -10.32 15.86 16.83
N ARG A 77 -9.61 14.86 16.28
CA ARG A 77 -8.33 15.01 15.57
C ARG A 77 -8.48 14.88 14.05
N HIS A 78 -9.67 14.60 13.50
CA HIS A 78 -9.84 14.29 12.08
C HIS A 78 -9.40 15.44 11.17
N ASP A 79 -9.68 16.68 11.53
CA ASP A 79 -9.33 17.84 10.70
C ASP A 79 -7.82 18.10 10.69
N ASP A 80 -7.18 18.02 11.85
CA ASP A 80 -5.72 18.12 11.97
C ASP A 80 -5.02 16.97 11.25
N PHE A 81 -5.55 15.76 11.37
CA PHE A 81 -5.03 14.58 10.68
C PHE A 81 -5.14 14.74 9.15
N ARG A 82 -6.29 15.19 8.64
CA ARG A 82 -6.49 15.43 7.21
C ARG A 82 -5.56 16.53 6.68
N LYS A 83 -5.38 17.60 7.45
CA LYS A 83 -4.42 18.66 7.11
C LYS A 83 -2.98 18.14 7.07
N GLY A 84 -2.59 17.33 8.05
CA GLY A 84 -1.28 16.68 8.09
C GLY A 84 -1.08 15.72 6.91
N LEU A 85 -2.11 14.95 6.57
CA LEU A 85 -2.12 14.04 5.43
C LEU A 85 -1.88 14.79 4.12
N HIS A 86 -2.64 15.86 3.86
CA HIS A 86 -2.49 16.69 2.66
C HIS A 86 -1.08 17.29 2.55
N ALA A 87 -0.53 17.77 3.68
CA ALA A 87 0.84 18.28 3.72
C ALA A 87 1.88 17.18 3.44
N ALA A 88 1.70 15.98 3.99
CA ALA A 88 2.63 14.86 3.81
C ALA A 88 2.64 14.35 2.36
N VAL A 89 1.48 14.26 1.71
CA VAL A 89 1.39 13.84 0.30
C VAL A 89 1.73 14.95 -0.68
N GLY A 90 1.91 16.19 -0.20
CA GLY A 90 2.25 17.35 -1.04
C GLY A 90 1.12 17.76 -1.99
N ARG A 91 -0.15 17.61 -1.58
CA ARG A 91 -1.33 17.92 -2.40
C ARG A 91 -2.30 18.83 -1.65
N SER A 92 -2.99 19.71 -2.38
CA SER A 92 -4.18 20.38 -1.88
C SER A 92 -5.33 19.39 -1.65
N ALA A 93 -6.39 19.84 -0.98
CA ALA A 93 -7.58 19.00 -0.75
C ALA A 93 -8.20 18.53 -2.07
N ASP A 94 -8.36 19.42 -3.04
CA ASP A 94 -8.96 19.08 -4.35
C ASP A 94 -8.09 18.09 -5.13
N GLU A 95 -6.76 18.26 -5.11
CA GLU A 95 -5.82 17.34 -5.76
C GLU A 95 -5.76 15.97 -5.06
N TRP A 96 -5.98 15.94 -3.74
CA TRP A 96 -6.09 14.70 -2.98
C TRP A 96 -7.40 13.99 -3.29
N ASP A 97 -8.52 14.70 -3.34
CA ASP A 97 -9.84 14.12 -3.65
C ASP A 97 -9.89 13.56 -5.07
N ALA A 98 -9.27 14.26 -6.04
CA ALA A 98 -9.12 13.75 -7.40
C ALA A 98 -8.30 12.45 -7.44
N TYR A 99 -7.13 12.44 -6.77
CA TYR A 99 -6.28 11.26 -6.67
C TYR A 99 -6.96 10.09 -5.95
N HIS A 100 -7.64 10.38 -4.84
CA HIS A 100 -8.40 9.40 -4.07
C HIS A 100 -9.51 8.77 -4.89
N THR A 101 -10.20 9.57 -5.70
CA THR A 101 -11.24 9.11 -6.61
C THR A 101 -10.65 8.19 -7.68
N GLU A 102 -9.55 8.58 -8.32
CA GLU A 102 -8.84 7.74 -9.30
C GLU A 102 -8.47 6.37 -8.71
N MET A 103 -7.92 6.34 -7.51
CA MET A 103 -7.55 5.10 -6.82
C MET A 103 -8.75 4.19 -6.52
N LYS A 104 -9.87 4.76 -6.08
CA LYS A 104 -11.11 4.02 -5.82
C LYS A 104 -11.74 3.49 -7.11
N GLU A 105 -11.82 4.32 -8.14
CA GLU A 105 -12.39 3.93 -9.43
C GLU A 105 -11.61 2.79 -10.05
N TYR A 106 -10.27 2.85 -10.00
CA TYR A 106 -9.43 1.75 -10.45
C TYR A 106 -9.70 0.47 -9.66
N ARG A 107 -9.80 0.53 -8.32
CA ARG A 107 -10.15 -0.64 -7.49
C ARG A 107 -11.54 -1.19 -7.86
N ASP A 108 -12.50 -0.31 -8.07
CA ASP A 108 -13.87 -0.71 -8.40
C ASP A 108 -13.92 -1.37 -9.78
N GLN A 109 -13.12 -0.89 -10.74
CA GLN A 109 -12.90 -1.54 -12.04
C GLN A 109 -12.22 -2.91 -11.88
N LEU A 110 -11.20 -3.05 -11.02
CA LEU A 110 -10.60 -4.35 -10.69
C LEU A 110 -11.63 -5.35 -10.17
N ALA A 111 -12.46 -4.91 -9.23
CA ALA A 111 -13.53 -5.73 -8.66
C ALA A 111 -14.62 -6.06 -9.71
N ALA A 112 -14.83 -5.17 -10.67
CA ALA A 112 -15.81 -5.29 -11.74
C ALA A 112 -15.26 -5.92 -13.03
N HIS A 113 -14.03 -6.47 -13.05
CA HIS A 113 -13.44 -7.17 -14.22
C HIS A 113 -14.13 -8.52 -14.54
N HIS A 114 -15.44 -8.45 -14.74
CA HIS A 114 -16.23 -9.29 -15.64
C HIS A 114 -16.43 -8.59 -17.01
N ASP A 115 -15.91 -7.37 -17.20
CA ASP A 115 -15.98 -6.63 -18.47
C ASP A 115 -14.71 -6.82 -19.31
N LEU A 116 -14.85 -7.53 -20.44
CA LEU A 116 -13.76 -7.97 -21.33
C LEU A 116 -13.15 -6.84 -22.18
N THR A 117 -13.62 -5.60 -22.00
CA THR A 117 -13.27 -4.44 -22.84
C THR A 117 -12.43 -3.38 -22.15
N ALA A 118 -12.19 -3.50 -20.85
CA ALA A 118 -11.41 -2.54 -20.09
C ALA A 118 -9.92 -2.65 -20.42
N THR A 119 -9.41 -1.71 -21.23
CA THR A 119 -7.97 -1.49 -21.40
C THR A 119 -7.49 -0.54 -20.29
N LEU A 120 -6.81 -1.10 -19.29
CA LEU A 120 -6.15 -0.32 -18.23
C LEU A 120 -4.86 0.29 -18.80
N ASP A 121 -5.00 1.39 -19.54
CA ASP A 121 -3.84 2.05 -20.16
C ASP A 121 -3.06 2.93 -19.16
N ASN A 122 -3.65 3.31 -18.02
CA ASN A 122 -3.01 4.16 -17.00
C ASN A 122 -3.28 3.66 -15.58
N PHE A 123 -2.27 3.08 -14.95
CA PHE A 123 -2.29 2.72 -13.53
C PHE A 123 -2.02 3.96 -12.67
N PRO A 124 -2.78 4.18 -11.57
CA PRO A 124 -2.52 5.31 -10.71
C PRO A 124 -1.15 5.18 -10.02
N SER A 125 -0.42 6.29 -9.88
CA SER A 125 0.85 6.28 -9.16
C SER A 125 0.62 6.02 -7.66
N PHE A 126 1.41 5.12 -7.08
CA PHE A 126 1.40 4.88 -5.62
C PHE A 126 2.23 5.88 -4.81
N ASP A 127 2.85 6.91 -5.40
CA ASP A 127 3.71 7.83 -4.64
C ASP A 127 2.94 8.56 -3.53
N ALA A 128 1.81 9.19 -3.86
CA ALA A 128 0.98 9.87 -2.85
C ALA A 128 0.35 8.87 -1.85
N ALA A 129 -0.02 7.67 -2.30
CA ALA A 129 -0.50 6.60 -1.42
C ALA A 129 0.56 6.12 -0.41
N LEU A 130 1.83 6.01 -0.83
CA LEU A 130 2.94 5.69 0.07
C LEU A 130 3.15 6.78 1.11
N GLU A 131 3.19 8.05 0.71
CA GLU A 131 3.34 9.16 1.67
C GLU A 131 2.15 9.23 2.65
N ALA A 132 0.93 8.97 2.18
CA ALA A 132 -0.24 8.86 3.04
C ALA A 132 -0.11 7.74 4.08
N ALA A 133 0.37 6.56 3.65
CA ALA A 133 0.59 5.42 4.53
C ALA A 133 1.72 5.67 5.54
N TYR A 134 2.82 6.30 5.12
CA TYR A 134 3.91 6.68 6.02
C TYR A 134 3.46 7.71 7.05
N PHE A 135 2.69 8.71 6.64
CA PHE A 135 2.12 9.70 7.54
C PHE A 135 1.20 9.05 8.57
N TYR A 136 0.21 8.26 8.13
CA TYR A 136 -0.70 7.59 9.06
C TYR A 136 0.03 6.68 10.06
N TYR A 137 1.04 5.97 9.56
CA TYR A 137 1.87 5.12 10.38
C TYR A 137 2.62 5.89 11.47
N ALA A 138 3.31 6.96 11.08
CA ALA A 138 4.15 7.74 11.98
C ALA A 138 3.35 8.65 12.94
N ASP A 139 2.28 9.29 12.46
CA ASP A 139 1.47 10.24 13.25
C ASP A 139 0.56 9.54 14.26
N PHE A 140 0.06 8.34 13.92
CA PHE A 140 -0.96 7.68 14.71
C PHE A 140 -0.63 6.24 15.08
N LEU A 141 -0.40 5.35 14.10
CA LEU A 141 -0.35 3.91 14.38
C LEU A 141 0.81 3.50 15.28
N TYR A 142 2.05 3.88 14.93
CA TYR A 142 3.23 3.46 15.66
C TYR A 142 3.28 4.03 17.09
N PRO A 143 3.06 5.34 17.31
CA PRO A 143 3.03 5.89 18.68
C PRO A 143 1.94 5.26 19.55
N THR A 144 0.76 5.01 18.98
CA THR A 144 -0.36 4.38 19.70
C THR A 144 -0.01 2.93 20.07
N TRP A 145 0.59 2.19 19.15
CA TRP A 145 0.92 0.78 19.38
C TRP A 145 2.06 0.58 20.38
N VAL A 146 3.13 1.35 20.26
CA VAL A 146 4.33 1.18 21.08
C VAL A 146 4.12 1.59 22.55
N ALA A 147 3.11 2.43 22.83
CA ALA A 147 2.72 2.79 24.18
C ALA A 147 2.36 1.55 25.03
N ASP A 148 1.68 0.58 24.42
CA ASP A 148 1.29 -0.68 25.08
C ASP A 148 2.22 -1.85 24.72
N HIS A 149 3.00 -1.73 23.62
CA HIS A 149 3.83 -2.80 23.07
C HIS A 149 5.27 -2.32 22.78
N PRO A 150 6.08 -1.99 23.81
CA PRO A 150 7.40 -1.37 23.64
C PRO A 150 8.41 -2.28 22.91
N ASN A 151 8.24 -3.60 22.98
CA ASN A 151 9.09 -4.59 22.31
C ASN A 151 8.51 -5.06 20.97
N THR A 152 7.84 -4.16 20.25
CA THR A 152 7.20 -4.53 18.98
C THR A 152 8.21 -4.86 17.88
N ARG A 153 7.83 -5.77 16.98
CA ARG A 153 8.58 -6.10 15.75
C ARG A 153 8.44 -5.05 14.64
N TYR A 154 7.48 -4.14 14.74
CA TYR A 154 7.20 -3.17 13.68
C TYR A 154 8.26 -2.06 13.68
N PRO A 155 8.73 -1.62 12.49
CA PRO A 155 9.79 -0.61 12.39
C PRO A 155 9.28 0.76 12.84
N ALA A 156 10.08 1.52 13.60
CA ALA A 156 9.71 2.87 14.03
C ALA A 156 9.50 3.84 12.86
N ASP A 157 10.29 3.68 11.80
CA ASP A 157 10.20 4.47 10.58
C ASP A 157 9.86 3.54 9.41
N MET A 158 8.59 3.56 8.99
CA MET A 158 8.09 2.76 7.87
C MET A 158 8.71 3.19 6.53
N LYS A 159 9.08 4.46 6.37
CA LYS A 159 9.70 4.97 5.14
C LYS A 159 11.14 4.49 5.03
N ALA A 160 11.92 4.58 6.10
CA ALA A 160 13.26 4.01 6.16
C ALA A 160 13.23 2.48 5.98
N PHE A 161 12.26 1.79 6.59
CA PHE A 161 12.02 0.37 6.34
C PHE A 161 11.78 0.07 4.86
N ALA A 162 10.93 0.86 4.18
CA ALA A 162 10.61 0.64 2.77
C ALA A 162 11.85 0.77 1.87
N VAL A 163 12.75 1.72 2.17
CA VAL A 163 14.03 1.87 1.44
C VAL A 163 14.88 0.62 1.59
N GLY A 164 15.15 0.17 2.82
CA GLY A 164 15.96 -1.02 3.06
C GLY A 164 15.32 -2.29 2.47
N TYR A 165 14.00 -2.42 2.60
CA TYR A 165 13.25 -3.54 2.02
C TYR A 165 13.33 -3.57 0.49
N ARG A 166 13.26 -2.40 -0.17
CA ARG A 166 13.44 -2.28 -1.62
C ARG A 166 14.84 -2.73 -2.04
N ASP A 167 15.87 -2.33 -1.31
CA ASP A 167 17.25 -2.72 -1.63
C ASP A 167 17.44 -4.25 -1.55
N ASP A 168 16.82 -4.90 -0.57
CA ASP A 168 16.86 -6.36 -0.46
C ASP A 168 16.04 -7.04 -1.56
N LEU A 169 14.86 -6.52 -1.88
CA LEU A 169 14.07 -6.98 -3.01
C LEU A 169 14.83 -6.84 -4.33
N LEU A 170 15.56 -5.75 -4.55
CA LEU A 170 16.37 -5.56 -5.75
C LEU A 170 17.44 -6.64 -5.90
N LYS A 171 18.17 -6.95 -4.82
CA LYS A 171 19.19 -8.01 -4.83
C LYS A 171 18.56 -9.35 -5.21
N ILE A 172 17.46 -9.72 -4.55
CA ILE A 172 16.76 -10.99 -4.78
C ILE A 172 16.15 -11.04 -6.18
N GLY A 173 15.48 -9.96 -6.59
CA GLY A 173 14.83 -9.82 -7.89
C GLY A 173 15.82 -9.99 -9.03
N ASN A 174 16.99 -9.36 -8.97
CA ASN A 174 18.04 -9.52 -9.98
C ASN A 174 18.53 -10.97 -10.09
N VAL A 175 18.77 -11.64 -8.95
CA VAL A 175 19.18 -13.05 -8.93
C VAL A 175 18.10 -13.94 -9.55
N ALA A 176 16.83 -13.74 -9.17
CA ALA A 176 15.72 -14.54 -9.67
C ALA A 176 15.43 -14.30 -11.17
N ALA A 177 15.52 -13.04 -11.62
CA ALA A 177 15.39 -12.69 -13.03
C ALA A 177 16.50 -13.36 -13.87
N GLN A 178 17.75 -13.31 -13.40
CA GLN A 178 18.85 -13.98 -14.10
C GLN A 178 18.67 -15.51 -14.14
N ALA A 179 18.20 -16.12 -13.05
CA ALA A 179 17.94 -17.57 -12.99
C ALA A 179 16.80 -18.01 -13.92
N THR A 180 15.87 -17.11 -14.24
CA THR A 180 14.70 -17.40 -15.09
C THR A 180 14.84 -16.89 -16.53
N LYS A 181 15.97 -16.26 -16.87
CA LYS A 181 16.22 -15.64 -18.18
C LYS A 181 16.01 -16.58 -19.37
N GLN A 182 16.27 -17.88 -19.21
CA GLN A 182 16.07 -18.87 -20.27
C GLN A 182 14.59 -19.03 -20.70
N PHE A 183 13.64 -18.63 -19.85
CA PHE A 183 12.21 -18.71 -20.11
C PHE A 183 11.63 -17.47 -20.81
N GLU A 184 12.43 -16.43 -21.05
CA GLU A 184 12.00 -15.17 -21.68
C GLU A 184 11.88 -15.25 -23.22
N SER A 185 11.98 -16.45 -23.81
CA SER A 185 11.97 -16.67 -25.26
C SER A 185 10.59 -16.46 -25.88
#